data_AF-A0A6N6KN08-F1
#
_entry.id   AF-A0A6N6KN08-F1
#
_cell.length_a   1.000
_cell.length_b   1.000
_cell.length_c   1.000
_cell.angle_alpha   90.00
_cell.angle_beta   90.00
_cell.angle_gamma   90.00
#
_symmetry.space_group_name_H-M   'P 1'
#
loop_
_entity.id
_entity.type
_entity.pdbx_description
1 polymer ?
#
loop_
_entity_poly.entity_id
_entity_poly.type
_entity_poly.pdbx_seq_one_letter_code
_entity_poly.pdbx_strand_id
1 'polypeptide(L)'
;MNQFKHTILPILLATIWISLSEFVRNEFLFKSYWTGHYEQMGLVFPSEPVNGAIWGLWSLLFAIAIYIISGKFKLGQTTLLAWLVGFVLMWVVTGNMGVLPYRILIYAIPLSLLEVFLAAYIIKKFKGQR
;
A
#
# COMPACT_ATOMS: atom_id res chain seq x y z
N MET A 1 8.65 -14.02 24.27
CA MET A 1 7.47 -14.46 23.48
C MET A 1 6.41 -13.37 23.26
N ASN A 2 6.14 -12.45 24.21
CA ASN A 2 5.12 -11.40 24.04
C ASN A 2 5.43 -10.36 22.96
N GLN A 3 6.67 -9.89 22.84
CA GLN A 3 7.06 -8.88 21.84
C GLN A 3 6.93 -9.39 20.40
N PHE A 4 7.29 -10.66 20.15
CA PHE A 4 7.17 -11.26 18.82
C PHE A 4 5.71 -11.33 18.38
N LYS A 5 4.80 -11.80 19.25
CA LYS A 5 3.37 -11.96 18.94
C LYS A 5 2.64 -10.64 18.76
N HIS A 6 2.98 -9.60 19.53
CA HIS A 6 2.22 -8.34 19.56
C HIS A 6 2.85 -7.17 18.80
N THR A 7 4.09 -7.34 18.32
CA THR A 7 4.80 -6.29 17.58
C THR A 7 5.28 -6.81 16.24
N ILE A 8 6.10 -7.87 16.22
CA ILE A 8 6.76 -8.32 14.98
C ILE A 8 5.77 -9.05 14.06
N LEU A 9 5.04 -10.03 14.59
CA LEU A 9 4.08 -10.83 13.83
C LEU A 9 3.01 -9.99 13.10
N PRO A 10 2.30 -9.02 13.73
CA PRO A 10 1.32 -8.21 13.02
C PRO A 10 1.93 -7.41 11.87
N ILE A 11 3.13 -6.88 12.05
CA ILE A 11 3.84 -6.10 11.02
C ILE A 11 4.19 -6.99 9.84
N LEU A 12 4.75 -8.20 10.09
CA LEU A 12 5.11 -9.13 9.03
C LEU A 12 3.88 -9.61 8.23
N LEU A 13 2.80 -9.98 8.92
CA LEU A 13 1.57 -10.41 8.26
C LEU A 13 0.95 -9.29 7.42
N ALA A 14 0.93 -8.06 7.94
CA ALA A 14 0.46 -6.89 7.19
C ALA A 14 1.38 -6.59 5.99
N THR A 15 2.70 -6.71 6.15
CA THR A 15 3.67 -6.52 5.06
C THR A 15 3.44 -7.52 3.94
N ILE A 16 3.28 -8.81 4.27
CA ILE A 16 2.99 -9.87 3.29
C ILE A 16 1.67 -9.55 2.56
N TRP A 17 0.63 -9.19 3.32
CA TRP A 17 -0.66 -8.83 2.74
C TRP A 17 -0.58 -7.66 1.76
N ILE A 18 0.04 -6.55 2.17
CA ILE A 18 0.23 -5.36 1.32
C ILE A 18 1.05 -5.73 0.08
N SER A 19 2.15 -6.46 0.25
CA SER A 19 3.02 -6.84 -0.87
C SER A 19 2.30 -7.72 -1.90
N LEU A 20 1.49 -8.69 -1.44
CA LEU A 20 0.68 -9.53 -2.32
C LEU A 20 -0.39 -8.72 -3.06
N SER A 21 -1.07 -7.82 -2.35
CA SER A 21 -2.09 -6.94 -2.94
C SER A 21 -1.49 -5.99 -3.99
N GLU A 22 -0.35 -5.37 -3.69
CA GLU A 22 0.40 -4.53 -4.63
C GLU A 22 0.84 -5.32 -5.86
N PHE A 23 1.38 -6.53 -5.68
CA PHE A 23 1.82 -7.37 -6.78
C PHE A 23 0.65 -7.77 -7.68
N VAL A 24 -0.46 -8.26 -7.11
CA VAL A 24 -1.65 -8.64 -7.90
C VAL A 24 -2.17 -7.43 -8.68
N ARG A 25 -2.25 -6.27 -8.04
CA ARG A 25 -2.80 -5.06 -8.65
C ARG A 25 -1.89 -4.49 -9.74
N ASN A 26 -0.59 -4.38 -9.49
CA ASN A 26 0.34 -3.78 -10.44
C ASN A 26 0.71 -4.72 -11.59
N GLU A 27 0.90 -6.01 -11.32
CA GLU A 27 1.34 -6.96 -12.35
C GLU A 27 0.20 -7.45 -13.23
N PHE A 28 -0.99 -7.73 -12.66
CA PHE A 28 -2.10 -8.31 -13.41
C PHE A 28 -3.15 -7.28 -13.85
N LEU A 29 -3.47 -6.29 -13.02
CA LEU A 29 -4.55 -5.36 -13.32
C LEU A 29 -4.07 -4.08 -14.00
N PHE A 30 -2.98 -3.48 -13.52
CA PHE A 30 -2.59 -2.11 -13.89
C PHE A 30 -1.44 -2.03 -14.89
N LYS A 31 -0.73 -3.13 -15.15
CA LYS A 31 0.47 -3.14 -16.01
C LYS A 31 0.22 -2.49 -17.37
N SER A 32 -0.86 -2.87 -18.06
CA SER A 32 -1.21 -2.31 -19.37
C SER A 32 -1.58 -0.81 -19.33
N TYR A 33 -2.21 -0.35 -18.25
CA TYR A 33 -2.52 1.06 -18.05
C TYR A 33 -1.25 1.88 -17.85
N TRP A 34 -0.31 1.36 -17.06
CA TRP A 34 0.97 2.01 -16.81
C TRP A 34 1.86 2.06 -18.05
N THR A 35 2.07 0.93 -18.72
CA THR A 35 2.91 0.88 -19.92
C THR A 35 2.33 1.75 -21.03
N GLY A 36 1.03 1.66 -21.30
CA GLY A 36 0.38 2.48 -22.32
C GLY A 36 0.43 3.98 -22.04
N HIS A 37 0.28 4.39 -20.77
CA HIS A 37 0.40 5.81 -20.39
C HIS A 37 1.82 6.32 -20.52
N TYR A 38 2.82 5.53 -20.12
CA TYR A 38 4.22 5.90 -20.26
C TYR A 38 4.65 5.96 -21.73
N GLU A 39 4.21 5.02 -22.56
CA GLU A 39 4.44 5.04 -24.00
C GLU A 39 3.84 6.30 -24.66
N GLN A 40 2.63 6.71 -24.26
CA GLN A 40 2.01 7.96 -24.74
C GLN A 40 2.80 9.21 -24.35
N MET A 41 3.53 9.16 -23.24
CA MET A 41 4.46 10.22 -22.81
C MET A 41 5.83 10.12 -23.49
N GLY A 42 6.08 9.10 -24.32
CA GLY A 42 7.41 8.82 -24.88
C GLY A 42 8.42 8.31 -23.85
N LEU A 43 7.94 7.74 -22.74
CA LEU A 43 8.74 7.20 -21.64
C LEU A 43 8.65 5.68 -21.59
N VAL A 44 9.68 5.04 -21.00
CA VAL A 44 9.67 3.61 -20.70
C VAL A 44 9.21 3.41 -19.26
N PHE A 45 8.20 2.56 -19.05
CA PHE A 45 7.73 2.23 -17.71
C PHE A 45 8.79 1.39 -16.96
N PRO A 46 9.21 1.78 -15.75
CA PRO A 46 10.25 1.06 -15.00
C PRO A 46 9.67 -0.23 -14.37
N SER A 47 9.62 -1.31 -15.15
CA SER A 47 9.12 -2.63 -14.73
C SER A 47 10.22 -3.61 -14.31
N GLU A 48 11.45 -3.15 -14.08
CA GLU A 48 12.55 -4.02 -13.65
C GLU A 48 12.28 -4.65 -12.27
N PRO A 49 12.79 -5.87 -11.99
CA PRO A 49 12.59 -6.56 -10.71
C PRO A 49 13.01 -5.74 -9.48
N VAL A 50 14.00 -4.85 -9.63
CA VAL A 50 14.44 -3.93 -8.57
C VAL A 50 13.30 -3.04 -8.08
N ASN A 51 12.40 -2.59 -8.96
CA ASN A 51 11.25 -1.79 -8.57
C ASN A 51 10.28 -2.60 -7.70
N GLY A 52 10.11 -3.90 -8.00
CA GLY A 52 9.35 -4.80 -7.14
C GLY A 52 9.93 -4.92 -5.72
N ALA A 53 11.27 -4.95 -5.59
CA ALA A 53 11.92 -4.94 -4.28
C ALA A 53 11.68 -3.61 -3.53
N ILE A 54 11.68 -2.47 -4.22
CA ILE A 54 11.33 -1.16 -3.64
C ILE A 54 9.88 -1.14 -3.16
N TRP A 55 8.93 -1.73 -3.92
CA TRP A 55 7.55 -1.90 -3.48
C TRP A 55 7.44 -2.77 -2.22
N GLY A 56 8.25 -3.83 -2.10
CA GLY A 56 8.34 -4.64 -0.88
C GLY A 56 8.85 -3.84 0.32
N LEU A 57 9.89 -3.03 0.14
CA LEU A 57 10.39 -2.14 1.18
C LEU A 57 9.34 -1.10 1.60
N TRP A 58 8.67 -0.48 0.63
CA TRP A 58 7.55 0.43 0.88
C TRP A 58 6.43 -0.25 1.68
N SER A 59 6.08 -1.49 1.33
CA SER A 59 5.06 -2.28 2.03
C SER A 59 5.40 -2.51 3.50
N LEU A 60 6.68 -2.79 3.79
CA LEU A 60 7.17 -2.95 5.16
C LEU A 60 7.09 -1.64 5.95
N LEU A 61 7.59 -0.54 5.38
CA LEU A 61 7.56 0.78 6.02
C LEU A 61 6.11 1.23 6.27
N PHE A 62 5.22 0.96 5.32
CA PHE A 62 3.82 1.28 5.44
C PHE A 62 3.12 0.43 6.52
N ALA A 63 3.41 -0.88 6.60
CA ALA A 63 2.93 -1.73 7.68
C ALA A 63 3.38 -1.24 9.07
N ILE A 64 4.63 -0.79 9.20
CA ILE A 64 5.16 -0.18 10.43
C ILE A 64 4.39 1.11 10.76
N ALA A 65 4.12 1.97 9.78
CA ALA A 65 3.33 3.18 9.98
C ALA A 65 1.91 2.87 10.46
N ILE A 66 1.22 1.90 9.83
CA ILE A 66 -0.10 1.42 10.27
C ILE A 66 -0.03 0.89 11.70
N TYR A 67 1.03 0.14 12.05
CA TYR A 67 1.24 -0.36 13.40
C TYR A 67 1.34 0.78 14.42
N ILE A 68 2.10 1.83 14.13
CA ILE A 68 2.23 2.99 15.02
C ILE A 68 0.89 3.72 15.17
N ILE A 69 0.23 4.02 14.04
CA ILE A 69 -1.07 4.73 14.00
C ILE A 69 -2.14 3.94 14.77
N SER A 70 -2.21 2.62 14.60
CA SER A 70 -3.20 1.75 15.26
C SER A 70 -3.14 1.80 16.79
N GLY A 71 -2.03 2.26 17.37
CA GLY A 71 -1.89 2.42 18.82
C GLY A 71 -2.66 3.58 19.40
N LYS A 72 -3.07 4.56 18.58
CA LYS A 72 -3.78 5.77 19.02
C LYS A 72 -5.22 5.85 18.51
N PHE A 73 -5.54 5.12 17.45
CA PHE A 73 -6.80 5.30 16.70
C PHE A 73 -7.63 4.02 16.64
N LYS A 74 -8.95 4.17 16.42
CA LYS A 74 -9.85 3.04 16.11
C LYS A 74 -9.59 2.51 14.70
N LEU A 75 -10.08 1.30 14.37
CA LEU A 75 -9.80 0.64 13.09
C LEU A 75 -10.09 1.55 11.89
N GLY A 76 -11.29 2.11 11.79
CA GLY A 76 -11.65 3.01 10.68
C GLY A 76 -10.79 4.26 10.59
N GLN A 77 -10.43 4.87 11.73
CA GLN A 77 -9.54 6.04 11.78
C GLN A 77 -8.11 5.67 11.32
N THR A 78 -7.61 4.51 11.76
CA THR A 78 -6.32 3.98 11.30
C THR A 78 -6.35 3.74 9.80
N THR A 79 -7.40 3.11 9.28
CA THR A 79 -7.56 2.83 7.85
C THR A 79 -7.57 4.11 7.02
N LEU A 80 -8.43 5.07 7.35
CA LEU A 80 -8.56 6.30 6.56
C LEU A 80 -7.29 7.15 6.62
N LEU A 81 -6.67 7.28 7.81
CA LEU A 81 -5.44 8.04 7.95
C LEU A 81 -4.26 7.38 7.22
N ALA A 82 -4.11 6.06 7.36
CA ALA A 82 -3.06 5.32 6.66
C ALA A 82 -3.27 5.36 5.14
N TRP A 83 -4.50 5.22 4.67
CA TRP A 83 -4.84 5.29 3.24
C TRP A 83 -4.55 6.68 2.66
N LEU A 84 -4.91 7.73 3.40
CA LEU A 84 -4.60 9.11 3.02
C LEU A 84 -3.09 9.30 2.83
N VAL A 85 -2.28 8.91 3.82
CA VAL A 85 -0.82 9.16 3.78
C VAL A 85 -0.06 8.20 2.86
N GLY A 86 -0.52 6.95 2.72
CA GLY A 86 0.15 5.93 1.91
C GLY A 86 -0.19 6.02 0.42
N PHE A 87 -1.42 6.40 0.08
CA PHE A 87 -1.91 6.40 -1.31
C PHE A 87 -2.28 7.78 -1.82
N VAL A 88 -3.19 8.47 -1.12
CA VAL A 88 -3.76 9.72 -1.66
C VAL A 88 -2.70 10.79 -1.84
N LEU A 89 -1.80 10.98 -0.86
CA LEU A 89 -0.70 11.93 -0.99
C LEU A 89 0.24 11.59 -2.16
N MET A 90 0.51 10.31 -2.39
CA MET A 90 1.31 9.85 -3.53
C MET A 90 0.60 10.15 -4.86
N TRP A 91 -0.71 9.90 -4.95
CA TRP A 91 -1.49 10.21 -6.15
C TRP A 91 -1.57 11.70 -6.45
N VAL A 92 -1.64 12.55 -5.44
CA VAL A 92 -1.59 14.01 -5.62
C VAL A 92 -0.26 14.42 -6.26
N VAL A 93 0.87 13.93 -5.75
CA VAL A 93 2.20 14.29 -6.30
C VAL A 93 2.40 13.71 -7.70
N THR A 94 2.08 12.44 -7.91
CA THR A 94 2.22 11.78 -9.23
C THR A 94 1.25 12.33 -10.27
N GLY A 95 0.04 12.72 -9.85
CA GLY A 95 -0.92 13.43 -10.68
C GLY A 95 -0.42 14.82 -11.08
N ASN A 96 0.16 15.57 -10.13
CA ASN A 96 0.79 16.86 -10.41
C ASN A 96 1.97 16.75 -11.39
N MET A 97 2.75 15.67 -11.31
CA MET A 97 3.84 15.38 -12.26
C MET A 97 3.35 14.89 -13.63
N GLY A 98 2.04 14.65 -13.81
CA GLY A 98 1.46 14.13 -15.06
C GLY A 98 1.73 12.65 -15.33
N VAL A 99 2.41 11.95 -14.43
CA VAL A 99 2.80 10.54 -14.62
C VAL A 99 1.73 9.54 -14.22
N LEU A 100 0.68 9.98 -13.52
CA LEU A 100 -0.41 9.13 -13.04
C LEU A 100 -1.49 8.91 -14.13
N PRO A 101 -1.74 7.66 -14.57
CA PRO A 101 -2.86 7.37 -15.45
C PRO A 101 -4.19 7.39 -14.69
N TYR A 102 -4.93 8.50 -14.75
CA TYR A 102 -6.17 8.70 -13.98
C TYR A 102 -7.22 7.58 -14.11
N ARG A 103 -7.25 6.85 -15.24
CA ARG A 103 -8.17 5.71 -15.44
C ARG A 103 -7.97 4.59 -14.42
N ILE A 104 -6.75 4.42 -13.88
CA ILE A 104 -6.49 3.38 -12.87
C ILE A 104 -7.23 3.67 -11.57
N LEU A 105 -7.53 4.94 -11.26
CA LEU A 105 -8.09 5.34 -9.96
C LEU A 105 -9.45 4.72 -9.68
N ILE A 106 -10.23 4.40 -10.73
CA ILE A 106 -11.52 3.69 -10.61
C ILE A 106 -11.35 2.37 -9.86
N TYR A 107 -10.24 1.67 -10.10
CA TYR A 107 -9.90 0.40 -9.44
C TYR A 107 -8.93 0.61 -8.27
N ALA A 108 -7.98 1.55 -8.38
CA ALA A 108 -6.95 1.76 -7.37
C ALA A 108 -7.54 2.29 -6.05
N ILE A 109 -8.55 3.18 -6.10
CA ILE A 109 -9.22 3.70 -4.90
C ILE A 109 -9.86 2.57 -4.08
N PRO A 110 -10.80 1.76 -4.60
CA PRO A 110 -11.44 0.72 -3.81
C PRO A 110 -10.48 -0.38 -3.37
N LEU A 111 -9.53 -0.79 -4.23
CA LEU A 111 -8.59 -1.85 -3.93
C LEU A 111 -7.57 -1.43 -2.86
N SER A 112 -7.00 -0.22 -2.95
CA SER A 112 -6.07 0.28 -1.94
C SER A 112 -6.76 0.54 -0.59
N LEU A 113 -8.01 1.00 -0.59
CA LEU A 113 -8.75 1.18 0.66
C LEU A 113 -9.01 -0.16 1.35
N LEU A 114 -9.38 -1.20 0.58
CA LEU A 114 -9.54 -2.56 1.08
C LEU A 114 -8.21 -3.14 1.60
N GLU A 115 -7.12 -2.92 0.87
CA GLU A 115 -5.78 -3.35 1.26
C GLU A 115 -5.37 -2.76 2.62
N VAL A 116 -5.52 -1.44 2.78
CA VAL A 116 -5.20 -0.73 4.02
C VAL A 116 -6.13 -1.17 5.16
N PHE A 117 -7.41 -1.38 4.88
CA PHE A 117 -8.37 -1.87 5.87
C PHE A 117 -7.95 -3.23 6.42
N LEU A 118 -7.63 -4.17 5.55
CA LEU A 118 -7.22 -5.52 5.95
C LEU A 118 -5.86 -5.52 6.67
N ALA A 119 -4.90 -4.70 6.22
CA ALA A 119 -3.63 -4.52 6.93
C ALA A 119 -3.85 -3.95 8.36
N ALA A 120 -4.69 -2.92 8.49
CA ALA A 120 -5.04 -2.34 9.78
C ALA A 120 -5.79 -3.33 10.68
N TYR A 121 -6.66 -4.17 10.10
CA TYR A 121 -7.39 -5.21 10.81
C TYR A 121 -6.44 -6.31 11.32
N ILE A 122 -5.52 -6.80 10.49
CA ILE A 122 -4.48 -7.77 10.88
C ILE A 122 -3.69 -7.21 12.07
N ILE A 123 -3.21 -5.97 11.95
CA ILE A 123 -2.45 -5.31 13.01
C ILE A 123 -3.28 -5.21 14.29
N LYS A 124 -4.51 -4.71 14.23
CA LYS A 124 -5.39 -4.59 15.41
C LYS A 124 -5.71 -5.92 16.07
N LYS A 125 -5.85 -6.99 15.29
CA LYS A 125 -6.18 -8.32 15.79
C LYS A 125 -5.06 -8.94 16.61
N PHE A 126 -3.80 -8.75 16.20
CA PHE A 126 -2.64 -9.38 16.84
C PHE A 126 -1.88 -8.45 17.79
N LYS A 127 -2.01 -7.13 17.63
CA LYS A 127 -1.48 -6.15 18.58
C LYS A 127 -2.21 -6.33 19.91
N GLY A 128 -1.46 -6.63 20.96
CA GLY A 128 -2.01 -6.80 22.30
C GLY A 128 -2.79 -5.55 22.71
N GLN A 129 -3.98 -5.75 23.30
CA GLN A 129 -4.70 -4.66 23.95
C GLN A 129 -3.76 -4.06 25.00
N ARG A 130 -3.42 -2.78 24.86
CA ARG A 130 -2.93 -2.01 25.99
C ARG A 130 -4.12 -1.60 26.83
#